data_AF-A0A810NTJ0-F1
#
_entry.id   AF-A0A810NTJ0-F1
#
_cell.length_a   1.000
_cell.length_b   1.000
_cell.length_c   1.000
_cell.angle_alpha   90.00
_cell.angle_beta   90.00
_cell.angle_gamma   90.00
#
_symmetry.space_group_name_H-M   'P 1'
#
loop_
_entity.id
_entity.type
_entity.pdbx_description
1 polymer ?
#
loop_
_entity_poly.entity_id
_entity_poly.type
_entity_poly.pdbx_seq_one_letter_code
_entity_poly.pdbx_strand_id
1 'polypeptide(L)'
;MLLTLRTLRRVISDLVDVVAAFISMVAVVVTALFAVRQLRSAQTANHTIVAIELLTRVRSSDEFQEAEDYVINHLAAAYPEPDVSVSDLPLETRRLVSRVALYYNGLGQMLAFAAVDPRLLMSTISYRSRQAWRALEPYILAERARRGETYLSHFEHLVHTATHNPWDTAVRRLKLGRFATYPAALGLADRPKQPAPPRDEEPQPAG
;
A
#
# COMPACT_ATOMS: atom_id res chain seq x y z
N MET A 1 -13.15 29.07 -66.94
CA MET A 1 -12.10 28.11 -66.52
C MET A 1 -11.12 28.70 -65.48
N LEU A 2 -10.64 29.94 -65.63
CA LEU A 2 -9.73 30.57 -64.63
C LEU A 2 -10.39 30.94 -63.28
N LEU A 3 -11.69 31.28 -63.26
CA LEU A 3 -12.42 31.57 -62.02
C LEU A 3 -12.63 30.32 -61.15
N THR A 4 -12.95 29.18 -61.77
CA THR A 4 -13.24 27.91 -61.07
C THR A 4 -12.00 27.32 -60.39
N LEU A 5 -10.83 27.48 -61.01
CA LEU A 5 -9.53 27.12 -60.42
C LEU A 5 -9.16 27.98 -59.21
N ARG A 6 -9.54 29.28 -59.19
CA ARG A 6 -9.29 30.18 -58.05
C ARG A 6 -10.20 29.88 -56.86
N THR A 7 -11.47 29.58 -57.09
CA THR A 7 -12.40 29.17 -56.02
C THR A 7 -12.03 27.81 -55.45
N LEU A 8 -11.65 26.84 -56.28
CA LEU A 8 -11.19 25.52 -55.82
C LEU A 8 -9.94 25.64 -54.94
N ARG A 9 -8.97 26.48 -55.34
CA ARG A 9 -7.76 26.75 -54.54
C ARG A 9 -8.07 27.38 -53.18
N ARG A 10 -9.00 28.34 -53.10
CA ARG A 10 -9.41 28.95 -51.82
C ARG A 10 -10.06 27.93 -50.89
N VAL A 11 -11.02 27.16 -51.40
CA VAL A 11 -11.71 26.14 -50.59
C VAL A 11 -10.73 25.09 -50.05
N ILE A 12 -9.74 24.68 -50.84
CA ILE A 12 -8.69 23.75 -50.38
C ILE A 12 -7.84 24.40 -49.28
N SER A 13 -7.43 25.66 -49.44
CA SER A 13 -6.67 26.39 -48.42
C SER A 13 -7.45 26.54 -47.12
N ASP A 14 -8.71 26.97 -47.19
CA ASP A 14 -9.58 27.15 -46.01
C ASP A 14 -9.76 25.81 -45.26
N LEU A 15 -9.89 24.70 -45.98
CA LEU A 15 -10.05 23.36 -45.40
C LEU A 15 -8.75 22.87 -44.74
N VAL A 16 -7.59 23.19 -45.31
CA VAL A 16 -6.28 22.91 -44.70
C VAL A 16 -6.09 23.71 -43.41
N ASP A 17 -6.48 24.99 -43.39
CA ASP A 17 -6.34 25.84 -42.22
C ASP A 17 -7.24 25.37 -41.06
N VAL A 18 -8.47 24.95 -41.35
CA VAL A 18 -9.39 24.39 -40.36
C VAL A 18 -8.86 23.07 -39.78
N VAL A 19 -8.33 22.18 -40.62
CA VAL A 19 -7.74 20.91 -40.17
C VAL A 19 -6.49 21.17 -39.32
N ALA A 20 -5.63 22.10 -39.74
CA ALA A 20 -4.44 22.47 -38.99
C ALA A 20 -4.80 23.04 -37.60
N ALA A 21 -5.79 23.95 -37.54
CA ALA A 21 -6.28 24.51 -36.28
C ALA A 21 -6.82 23.42 -35.34
N PHE A 22 -7.55 22.44 -35.87
CA PHE A 22 -8.08 21.33 -35.07
C PHE A 22 -6.97 20.45 -34.51
N ILE A 23 -5.96 20.11 -35.33
CA ILE A 23 -4.80 19.32 -34.90
C ILE A 23 -4.03 20.07 -33.80
N SER A 24 -3.80 21.38 -33.96
CA SER A 24 -3.15 22.20 -32.94
C SER A 24 -3.96 22.23 -31.63
N MET A 25 -5.28 22.35 -31.69
CA MET A 25 -6.15 22.31 -30.51
C MET A 25 -6.04 20.97 -29.77
N VAL A 26 -6.11 19.86 -30.49
CA VAL A 26 -5.95 18.51 -29.91
C VAL A 26 -4.57 18.34 -29.29
N ALA A 27 -3.51 18.77 -29.98
CA ALA A 27 -2.14 18.70 -29.47
C ALA A 27 -1.97 19.49 -28.16
N VAL A 28 -2.59 20.66 -28.04
CA VAL A 28 -2.57 21.47 -26.81
C VAL A 28 -3.31 20.76 -25.68
N VAL A 29 -4.50 20.20 -25.94
CA VAL A 29 -5.27 19.46 -24.93
C VAL A 29 -4.50 18.23 -24.44
N VAL A 30 -3.92 17.45 -25.35
CA VAL A 30 -3.11 16.29 -25.01
C VAL A 30 -1.90 16.71 -24.19
N THR A 31 -1.15 17.73 -24.62
CA THR A 31 -0.01 18.27 -23.88
C THR A 31 -0.41 18.74 -22.48
N ALA A 32 -1.53 19.44 -22.32
CA ALA A 32 -2.03 19.89 -21.03
C ALA A 32 -2.40 18.71 -20.11
N LEU A 33 -3.05 17.68 -20.64
CA LEU A 33 -3.37 16.46 -19.89
C LEU A 33 -2.10 15.73 -19.44
N PHE A 34 -1.10 15.62 -20.32
CA PHE A 34 0.20 15.04 -19.97
C PHE A 34 0.94 15.87 -18.93
N ALA A 35 0.94 17.20 -19.04
CA ALA A 35 1.55 18.10 -18.07
C ALA A 35 0.89 18.01 -16.70
N VAL A 36 -0.45 17.97 -16.63
CA VAL A 36 -1.18 17.77 -15.37
C VAL A 36 -0.90 16.39 -14.77
N ARG A 37 -0.83 15.35 -15.60
CA ARG A 37 -0.44 14.00 -15.15
C ARG A 37 1.01 13.97 -14.65
N GLN A 38 1.94 14.61 -15.35
CA GLN A 38 3.35 14.72 -14.93
C GLN A 38 3.49 15.50 -13.63
N LEU A 39 2.75 16.61 -13.48
CA LEU A 39 2.79 17.43 -12.27
C LEU A 39 2.22 16.67 -11.05
N ARG A 40 1.09 15.97 -11.22
CA ARG A 40 0.54 15.09 -10.16
C ARG A 40 1.51 13.95 -9.83
N SER A 41 2.15 13.34 -10.82
CA SER A 41 3.15 12.29 -10.61
C SER A 41 4.39 12.81 -9.88
N ALA A 42 4.87 14.01 -10.22
CA ALA A 42 6.06 14.61 -9.64
C ALA A 42 5.84 15.11 -8.21
N GLN A 43 4.68 15.71 -7.93
CA GLN A 43 4.34 16.20 -6.59
C GLN A 43 4.04 15.06 -5.61
N THR A 44 3.42 13.98 -6.07
CA THR A 44 3.12 12.82 -5.21
C THR A 44 4.38 12.01 -4.91
N ALA A 45 5.28 11.81 -5.88
CA ALA A 45 6.45 10.95 -5.70
C ALA A 45 7.44 11.45 -4.62
N ASN A 46 7.71 12.76 -4.55
CA ASN A 46 8.77 13.26 -3.66
C ASN A 46 8.37 13.32 -2.18
N HIS A 47 7.14 13.72 -1.85
CA HIS A 47 6.70 13.82 -0.44
C HIS A 47 6.38 12.44 0.17
N THR A 48 5.87 11.54 -0.67
CA THR A 48 5.53 10.16 -0.31
C THR A 48 6.75 9.37 0.14
N ILE A 49 7.84 9.40 -0.64
CA ILE A 49 9.05 8.62 -0.37
C ILE A 49 9.68 9.06 0.96
N VAL A 50 9.76 10.38 1.21
CA VAL A 50 10.31 10.92 2.46
C VAL A 50 9.49 10.49 3.66
N ALA A 51 8.16 10.51 3.58
CA ALA A 51 7.32 10.12 4.71
C ALA A 51 7.40 8.61 5.01
N ILE A 52 7.52 7.77 3.97
CA ILE A 52 7.82 6.33 4.13
C ILE A 52 9.21 6.12 4.73
N GLU A 53 10.20 6.87 4.29
CA GLU A 53 11.58 6.79 4.81
C GLU A 53 11.63 7.13 6.30
N LEU A 54 10.92 8.18 6.70
CA LEU A 54 10.83 8.59 8.11
C LEU A 54 10.17 7.51 8.98
N LEU A 55 9.06 6.91 8.50
CA LEU A 55 8.41 5.82 9.24
C LEU A 55 9.25 4.54 9.24
N THR A 56 9.89 4.19 8.13
CA THR A 56 10.77 3.02 8.07
C THR A 56 12.03 3.20 8.93
N ARG A 57 12.50 4.43 9.15
CA ARG A 57 13.54 4.73 10.14
C ARG A 57 13.06 4.48 11.56
N VAL A 58 11.83 4.88 11.91
CA VAL A 58 11.23 4.54 13.22
C VAL A 58 11.17 3.03 13.41
N ARG A 59 10.78 2.28 12.38
CA ARG A 59 10.78 0.80 12.42
C ARG A 59 12.15 0.21 12.70
N SER A 60 13.21 0.82 12.19
CA SER A 60 14.57 0.33 12.37
C SER A 60 15.17 0.72 13.73
N SER A 61 14.50 1.55 14.52
CA SER A 61 14.95 1.89 15.87
C SER A 61 14.88 0.68 16.80
N ASP A 62 15.83 0.58 17.73
CA ASP A 62 15.88 -0.50 18.71
C ASP A 62 14.63 -0.46 19.59
N GLU A 63 14.19 0.74 19.97
CA GLU A 63 13.04 0.91 20.84
C GLU A 63 11.70 0.53 20.18
N PHE A 64 11.62 0.53 18.85
CA PHE A 64 10.49 -0.02 18.12
C PHE A 64 10.58 -1.53 18.02
N GLN A 65 11.75 -2.07 17.70
CA GLN A 65 11.95 -3.51 17.57
C GLN A 65 11.69 -4.25 18.89
N GLU A 66 12.15 -3.70 20.02
CA GLU A 66 11.86 -4.23 21.35
C GLU A 66 10.37 -4.18 21.67
N ALA A 67 9.69 -3.07 21.35
CA ALA A 67 8.25 -2.94 21.58
C ALA A 67 7.46 -3.94 20.72
N GLU A 68 7.84 -4.13 19.46
CA GLU A 68 7.20 -5.08 18.56
C GLU A 68 7.43 -6.53 19.00
N ASP A 69 8.65 -6.88 19.42
CA ASP A 69 8.95 -8.20 19.98
C ASP A 69 8.14 -8.47 21.25
N TYR A 70 8.07 -7.51 22.17
CA TYR A 70 7.23 -7.62 23.36
C TYR A 70 5.75 -7.84 23.00
N VAL A 71 5.21 -7.01 22.10
CA VAL A 71 3.80 -7.11 21.67
C VAL A 71 3.50 -8.47 21.04
N ILE A 72 4.37 -8.96 20.17
CA ILE A 72 4.13 -10.19 19.42
C ILE A 72 4.32 -11.44 20.29
N ASN A 73 5.36 -11.45 21.13
CA ASN A 73 5.81 -12.68 21.79
C ASN A 73 5.45 -12.74 23.29
N HIS A 74 5.22 -11.61 23.95
CA HIS A 74 5.13 -11.55 25.42
C HIS A 74 3.83 -10.97 25.96
N LEU A 75 3.14 -10.11 25.20
CA LEU A 75 1.95 -9.39 25.68
C LEU A 75 0.84 -10.34 26.14
N ALA A 76 0.46 -11.31 25.31
CA ALA A 76 -0.62 -12.25 25.62
C ALA A 76 -0.30 -13.18 26.80
N ALA A 77 0.98 -13.48 27.03
CA ALA A 77 1.40 -14.27 28.19
C ALA A 77 1.33 -13.45 29.49
N ALA A 78 1.64 -12.14 29.41
CA ALA A 78 1.59 -11.25 30.57
C ALA A 78 0.16 -10.79 30.91
N TYR A 79 -0.70 -10.61 29.91
CA TYR A 79 -2.07 -10.09 30.07
C TYR A 79 -3.07 -10.90 29.23
N PRO A 80 -3.56 -12.05 29.71
CA PRO A 80 -4.47 -12.90 28.95
C PRO A 80 -5.81 -12.22 28.63
N GLU A 81 -6.35 -12.56 27.47
CA GLU A 81 -7.68 -12.19 26.97
C GLU A 81 -8.80 -12.90 27.74
N PRO A 82 -10.02 -12.31 27.90
CA PRO A 82 -10.74 -11.58 26.85
C PRO A 82 -11.10 -10.09 27.07
N ASP A 83 -10.95 -9.53 28.27
CA ASP A 83 -11.52 -8.19 28.58
C ASP A 83 -10.50 -7.10 28.94
N VAL A 84 -9.21 -7.35 28.67
CA VAL A 84 -8.16 -6.36 28.90
C VAL A 84 -8.12 -5.40 27.72
N SER A 85 -8.60 -4.17 27.91
CA SER A 85 -8.46 -3.11 26.91
C SER A 85 -7.05 -2.51 26.95
N VAL A 86 -6.64 -1.82 25.89
CA VAL A 86 -5.35 -1.11 25.85
C VAL A 86 -5.23 -0.12 27.00
N SER A 87 -6.32 0.52 27.39
CA SER A 87 -6.37 1.46 28.50
C SER A 87 -6.16 0.82 29.87
N ASP A 88 -6.47 -0.46 30.04
CA ASP A 88 -6.30 -1.21 31.30
C ASP A 88 -4.86 -1.68 31.55
N LEU A 89 -4.05 -1.72 30.48
CA LEU A 89 -2.66 -2.15 30.59
C LEU A 89 -1.85 -1.19 31.48
N PRO A 90 -0.90 -1.70 32.28
CA PRO A 90 0.04 -0.87 33.02
C PRO A 90 0.79 0.09 32.10
N LEU A 91 1.14 1.26 32.63
CA LEU A 91 1.63 2.39 31.83
C LEU A 91 2.77 2.02 30.87
N GLU A 92 3.75 1.25 31.34
CA GLU A 92 4.90 0.85 30.52
C GLU A 92 4.49 -0.11 29.39
N THR A 93 3.69 -1.13 29.69
CA THR A 93 3.12 -2.04 28.68
C THR A 93 2.27 -1.26 27.66
N ARG A 94 1.43 -0.34 28.14
CA ARG A 94 0.58 0.50 27.28
C ARG A 94 1.41 1.37 26.35
N ARG A 95 2.58 1.87 26.78
CA ARG A 95 3.49 2.63 25.91
C ARG A 95 4.05 1.77 24.78
N LEU A 96 4.47 0.53 25.07
CA LEU A 96 4.95 -0.42 24.06
C LEU A 96 3.86 -0.74 23.04
N VAL A 97 2.66 -1.09 23.52
CA VAL A 97 1.48 -1.35 22.68
C VAL A 97 1.14 -0.13 21.82
N SER A 98 1.07 1.06 22.42
CA SER A 98 0.76 2.30 21.71
C SER A 98 1.79 2.62 20.63
N ARG A 99 3.08 2.39 20.90
CA ARG A 99 4.15 2.61 19.91
C ARG A 99 3.95 1.76 18.66
N VAL A 100 3.68 0.47 18.84
CA VAL A 100 3.45 -0.47 17.72
C VAL A 100 2.13 -0.15 17.01
N ALA A 101 1.04 0.01 17.76
CA ALA A 101 -0.29 0.26 17.22
C ALA A 101 -0.37 1.58 16.44
N LEU A 102 0.18 2.68 16.99
CA LEU A 102 0.15 3.98 16.34
C LEU A 102 1.07 4.05 15.12
N TYR A 103 2.19 3.33 15.13
CA TYR A 103 3.05 3.21 13.96
C TYR A 103 2.28 2.60 12.77
N TYR A 104 1.64 1.44 12.97
CA TYR A 104 0.87 0.82 11.89
C TYR A 104 -0.40 1.60 11.55
N ASN A 105 -1.06 2.23 12.52
CA ASN A 105 -2.18 3.12 12.24
C ASN A 105 -1.75 4.34 11.40
N GLY A 106 -0.54 4.87 11.60
CA GLY A 106 0.06 5.91 10.77
C GLY A 106 0.25 5.46 9.32
N LEU A 107 0.82 4.27 9.11
CA LEU A 107 0.96 3.69 7.76
C LEU A 107 -0.40 3.46 7.08
N GLY A 108 -1.40 3.02 7.85
CA GLY A 108 -2.77 2.89 7.39
C GLY A 108 -3.41 4.21 6.96
N GLN A 109 -3.16 5.30 7.70
CA GLN A 109 -3.64 6.64 7.33
C GLN A 109 -3.01 7.11 6.03
N MET A 110 -1.70 6.90 5.85
CA MET A 110 -1.02 7.26 4.61
C MET A 110 -1.58 6.49 3.41
N LEU A 111 -1.91 5.22 3.61
CA LEU A 111 -2.57 4.40 2.60
C LEU A 111 -3.98 4.93 2.27
N ALA A 112 -4.78 5.23 3.30
CA ALA A 112 -6.14 5.72 3.15
C ALA A 112 -6.21 7.07 2.41
N PHE A 113 -5.23 7.96 2.66
CA PHE A 113 -5.14 9.26 1.98
C PHE A 113 -4.42 9.22 0.63
N ALA A 114 -4.08 8.03 0.12
CA ALA A 114 -3.29 7.84 -1.10
C ALA A 114 -1.96 8.63 -1.09
N ALA A 115 -1.41 8.85 0.10
CA ALA A 115 -0.13 9.52 0.32
C ALA A 115 1.06 8.57 0.10
N VAL A 116 0.80 7.29 -0.17
CA VAL A 116 1.80 6.25 -0.45
C VAL A 116 1.29 5.32 -1.55
N ASP A 117 2.16 4.92 -2.48
CA ASP A 117 1.86 3.81 -3.38
C ASP A 117 1.65 2.54 -2.55
N PRO A 118 0.43 1.95 -2.56
CA PRO A 118 0.13 0.73 -1.83
C PRO A 118 1.14 -0.39 -2.11
N ARG A 119 1.73 -0.44 -3.31
CA ARG A 119 2.67 -1.47 -3.73
C ARG A 119 3.95 -1.47 -2.89
N LEU A 120 4.51 -0.29 -2.64
CA LEU A 120 5.74 -0.12 -1.86
C LEU A 120 5.52 -0.51 -0.39
N LEU A 121 4.33 -0.18 0.12
CA LEU A 121 3.95 -0.49 1.48
C LEU A 121 3.74 -2.01 1.63
N MET A 122 2.90 -2.60 0.77
CA MET A 122 2.57 -4.03 0.82
C MET A 122 3.76 -4.95 0.59
N SER A 123 4.75 -4.56 -0.22
CA SER A 123 5.97 -5.38 -0.40
C SER A 123 6.82 -5.49 0.87
N THR A 124 6.69 -4.52 1.79
CA THR A 124 7.64 -4.33 2.90
C THR A 124 7.02 -4.68 4.25
N ILE A 125 5.76 -4.31 4.47
CA ILE A 125 5.14 -4.35 5.80
C ILE A 125 3.98 -5.36 5.92
N SER A 126 3.56 -6.00 4.81
CA SER A 126 2.37 -6.85 4.77
C SER A 126 2.42 -8.00 5.78
N TYR A 127 3.57 -8.69 5.92
CA TYR A 127 3.71 -9.77 6.89
C TYR A 127 3.67 -9.25 8.34
N ARG A 128 4.50 -8.25 8.68
CA ARG A 128 4.64 -7.76 10.05
C ARG A 128 3.37 -7.08 10.56
N SER A 129 2.71 -6.27 9.73
CA SER A 129 1.44 -5.63 10.09
C SER A 129 0.36 -6.64 10.46
N ARG A 130 0.24 -7.76 9.72
CA ARG A 130 -0.68 -8.85 10.08
C ARG A 130 -0.29 -9.54 11.40
N GLN A 131 1.00 -9.74 11.64
CA GLN A 131 1.47 -10.36 12.89
C GLN A 131 1.18 -9.46 14.10
N ALA A 132 1.49 -8.17 14.00
CA ALA A 132 1.19 -7.20 15.03
C ALA A 132 -0.32 -7.04 15.25
N TRP A 133 -1.12 -7.04 14.18
CA TRP A 133 -2.58 -7.03 14.30
C TRP A 133 -3.09 -8.24 15.07
N ARG A 134 -2.67 -9.44 14.70
CA ARG A 134 -3.10 -10.66 15.38
C ARG A 134 -2.81 -10.65 16.88
N ALA A 135 -1.69 -10.05 17.28
CA ALA A 135 -1.33 -9.93 18.70
C ALA A 135 -2.12 -8.83 19.44
N LEU A 136 -2.53 -7.77 18.74
CA LEU A 136 -3.19 -6.61 19.34
C LEU A 136 -4.70 -6.58 19.19
N GLU A 137 -5.24 -7.30 18.20
CA GLU A 137 -6.65 -7.29 17.80
C GLU A 137 -7.59 -7.42 19.01
N PRO A 138 -7.39 -8.37 19.93
CA PRO A 138 -8.34 -8.54 21.04
C PRO A 138 -8.36 -7.37 22.02
N TYR A 139 -7.20 -6.78 22.32
CA TYR A 139 -7.08 -5.56 23.14
C TYR A 139 -7.68 -4.34 22.43
N ILE A 140 -7.51 -4.25 21.11
CA ILE A 140 -8.07 -3.19 20.27
C ILE A 140 -9.60 -3.29 20.25
N LEU A 141 -10.14 -4.50 20.08
CA LEU A 141 -11.59 -4.75 20.09
C LEU A 141 -12.19 -4.44 21.48
N ALA A 142 -11.52 -4.84 22.56
CA ALA A 142 -11.93 -4.48 23.92
C ALA A 142 -11.91 -2.96 24.16
N GLU A 143 -10.93 -2.25 23.61
CA GLU A 143 -10.89 -0.78 23.67
C GLU A 143 -12.02 -0.13 22.83
N ARG A 144 -12.30 -0.67 21.64
CA ARG A 144 -13.39 -0.21 20.76
C ARG A 144 -14.77 -0.38 21.40
N ALA A 145 -14.98 -1.45 22.16
CA ALA A 145 -16.22 -1.63 22.91
C ALA A 145 -16.49 -0.47 23.89
N ARG A 146 -15.45 0.22 24.37
CA ARG A 146 -15.56 1.38 25.27
C ARG A 146 -15.54 2.73 24.57
N ARG A 147 -14.74 2.87 23.51
CA ARG A 147 -14.44 4.17 22.85
C ARG A 147 -15.07 4.35 21.47
N GLY A 148 -15.61 3.29 20.90
CA GLY A 148 -16.17 3.23 19.55
C GLY A 148 -15.20 2.68 18.50
N GLU A 149 -15.78 2.27 17.37
CA GLU A 149 -15.13 1.55 16.27
C GLU A 149 -13.96 2.30 15.60
N THR A 150 -13.88 3.62 15.75
CA THR A 150 -12.84 4.43 15.10
C THR A 150 -11.45 4.22 15.69
N TYR A 151 -11.34 3.61 16.86
CA TYR A 151 -10.05 3.38 17.50
C TYR A 151 -9.17 2.46 16.64
N LEU A 152 -8.05 2.99 16.15
CA LEU A 152 -7.09 2.30 15.28
C LEU A 152 -7.71 1.73 13.98
N SER A 153 -8.76 2.37 13.46
CA SER A 153 -9.43 1.94 12.21
C SER A 153 -8.49 1.94 10.99
N HIS A 154 -7.47 2.81 10.97
CA HIS A 154 -6.51 2.82 9.88
C HIS A 154 -5.51 1.67 9.97
N PHE A 155 -5.17 1.20 11.17
CA PHE A 155 -4.38 -0.02 11.33
C PHE A 155 -5.15 -1.22 10.77
N GLU A 156 -6.44 -1.33 11.08
CA GLU A 156 -7.29 -2.37 10.49
C GLU A 156 -7.35 -2.25 8.96
N HIS A 157 -7.53 -1.04 8.42
CA HIS A 157 -7.49 -0.80 6.97
C HIS A 157 -6.18 -1.27 6.32
N LEU A 158 -5.05 -1.02 6.98
CA LEU A 158 -3.73 -1.48 6.53
C LEU A 158 -3.67 -3.00 6.45
N VAL A 159 -4.14 -3.68 7.50
CA VAL A 159 -4.12 -5.15 7.63
C VAL A 159 -5.09 -5.80 6.66
N HIS A 160 -6.29 -5.22 6.51
CA HIS A 160 -7.26 -5.60 5.50
C HIS A 160 -6.63 -5.54 4.11
N THR A 161 -5.97 -4.43 3.77
CA THR A 161 -5.29 -4.27 2.48
C THR A 161 -4.15 -5.28 2.31
N ALA A 162 -3.37 -5.52 3.37
CA ALA A 162 -2.26 -6.47 3.38
C ALA A 162 -2.71 -7.93 3.22
N THR A 163 -3.93 -8.25 3.66
CA THR A 163 -4.53 -9.59 3.53
C THR A 163 -5.03 -9.83 2.11
N HIS A 164 -5.65 -8.81 1.49
CA HIS A 164 -6.20 -8.91 0.13
C HIS A 164 -5.18 -8.60 -0.98
N ASN A 165 -4.00 -8.09 -0.63
CA ASN A 165 -2.87 -7.90 -1.55
C ASN A 165 -1.64 -8.68 -1.07
N PRO A 166 -1.69 -10.03 -1.13
CA PRO A 166 -0.62 -10.85 -0.59
C PRO A 166 0.71 -10.58 -1.32
N TRP A 167 1.81 -10.75 -0.56
CA TRP A 167 3.17 -10.41 -0.97
C TRP A 167 3.62 -11.13 -2.25
N ASP A 168 3.07 -12.30 -2.54
CA ASP A 168 3.31 -13.02 -3.79
C ASP A 168 2.87 -12.23 -5.03
N THR A 169 1.77 -11.51 -4.93
CA THR A 169 1.27 -10.61 -5.97
C THR A 169 2.17 -9.38 -6.10
N ALA A 170 2.69 -8.86 -5.00
CA ALA A 170 3.65 -7.77 -5.00
C ALA A 170 4.99 -8.18 -5.65
N VAL A 171 5.53 -9.35 -5.29
CA VAL A 171 6.80 -9.89 -5.85
C VAL A 171 6.70 -10.17 -7.33
N ARG A 172 5.62 -10.80 -7.80
CA ARG A 172 5.40 -11.06 -9.23
C ARG A 172 5.38 -9.75 -10.03
N ARG A 173 4.75 -8.70 -9.48
CA ARG A 173 4.66 -7.39 -10.14
C ARG A 173 5.96 -6.59 -10.07
N LEU A 174 6.74 -6.72 -9.01
CA LEU A 174 8.05 -6.07 -8.84
C LEU A 174 9.22 -6.85 -9.46
N LYS A 175 8.96 -8.02 -10.05
CA LYS A 175 9.98 -8.92 -10.64
C LYS A 175 11.11 -9.27 -9.67
N LEU A 176 10.81 -9.37 -8.37
CA LEU A 176 11.81 -9.76 -7.37
C LEU A 176 12.18 -11.23 -7.56
N GLY A 177 13.49 -11.51 -7.58
CA GLY A 177 14.01 -12.87 -7.74
C GLY A 177 13.63 -13.77 -6.58
N ARG A 178 13.31 -15.04 -6.87
CA ARG A 178 13.13 -16.08 -5.86
C ARG A 178 13.99 -17.29 -6.20
N PHE A 179 14.56 -17.92 -5.18
CA PHE A 179 15.16 -19.23 -5.34
C PHE A 179 14.06 -20.25 -5.62
N ALA A 180 14.12 -20.92 -6.77
CA ALA A 180 13.27 -22.07 -7.07
C ALA A 180 13.65 -23.27 -6.19
N THR A 181 14.94 -23.44 -5.98
CA THR A 181 15.57 -24.34 -5.01
C THR A 181 16.69 -23.55 -4.35
N TYR A 182 16.76 -23.59 -3.02
CA TYR A 182 17.85 -22.93 -2.31
C TYR A 182 19.17 -23.66 -2.63
N PRO A 183 20.22 -22.93 -3.06
CA PRO A 183 21.54 -23.53 -3.27
C PRO A 183 22.02 -24.25 -2.00
N ALA A 184 22.58 -25.46 -2.15
CA ALA A 184 23.12 -26.24 -1.03
C ALA A 184 24.20 -25.46 -0.25
N ALA A 185 24.94 -24.58 -0.93
CA ALA A 185 25.94 -23.69 -0.34
C ALA A 185 25.36 -22.69 0.69
N LEU A 186 24.05 -22.44 0.69
CA LEU A 186 23.39 -21.60 1.69
C LEU A 186 22.99 -22.38 2.95
N GLY A 187 23.15 -23.71 2.99
CA GLY A 187 22.80 -24.54 4.15
C GLY A 187 21.30 -24.62 4.45
N LEU A 188 20.44 -24.25 3.49
CA LEU A 188 18.98 -24.18 3.66
C LEU A 188 18.21 -25.29 2.92
N ALA A 189 18.92 -26.23 2.28
CA ALA A 189 18.36 -27.21 1.36
C ALA A 189 17.33 -28.18 1.99
N ASP A 190 17.32 -28.32 3.32
CA ASP A 190 16.48 -29.29 4.03
C ASP A 190 15.18 -28.74 4.64
N ARG A 191 14.80 -27.48 4.37
CA ARG A 191 13.48 -27.00 4.83
C ARG A 191 12.38 -27.53 3.91
N PRO A 192 11.36 -28.25 4.44
CA PRO A 192 10.26 -28.73 3.62
C PRO A 192 9.55 -27.56 2.92
N LYS A 193 9.22 -27.74 1.64
CA LYS A 193 8.47 -26.76 0.84
C LYS A 193 7.19 -26.39 1.59
N GLN A 194 7.07 -25.14 2.02
CA GLN A 194 5.82 -24.61 2.52
C GLN A 194 4.77 -24.72 1.39
N PRO A 195 3.57 -25.29 1.65
CA PRO A 195 2.57 -25.47 0.61
C PRO A 195 2.27 -24.14 -0.07
N ALA A 196 2.13 -24.16 -1.40
CA ALA A 196 1.67 -22.98 -2.12
C ALA A 196 0.31 -22.53 -1.53
N PRO A 197 0.06 -21.22 -1.37
CA PRO A 197 -1.26 -20.76 -1.00
C PRO A 197 -2.28 -21.31 -2.02
N PRO A 198 -3.49 -21.71 -1.55
CA PRO A 198 -4.52 -22.22 -2.44
C PRO A 198 -4.76 -21.21 -3.56
N ARG A 199 -4.82 -21.70 -4.80
CA ARG A 199 -5.26 -20.89 -5.94
C ARG A 199 -6.74 -20.61 -5.71
N ASP A 200 -7.11 -19.34 -5.65
CA ASP A 200 -8.50 -18.94 -5.66
C ASP A 200 -9.20 -19.65 -6.84
N GLU A 201 -10.18 -20.47 -6.51
CA GLU A 201 -11.00 -21.17 -7.49
C GLU A 201 -11.70 -20.12 -8.36
N GLU A 202 -11.45 -20.25 -9.66
CA GLU A 202 -12.10 -19.48 -10.71
C GLU A 202 -13.63 -19.64 -10.56
N PRO A 203 -14.42 -18.55 -10.56
CA PRO A 203 -15.87 -18.66 -10.41
C PRO A 203 -16.44 -19.49 -11.56
N GLN A 204 -16.98 -20.66 -11.22
CA GLN A 204 -17.66 -21.55 -12.15
C GLN A 204 -18.88 -20.82 -12.72
N PRO A 205 -19.05 -20.74 -14.06
CA PRO A 205 -20.19 -20.05 -14.65
C PRO A 205 -21.48 -20.79 -14.27
N ALA A 206 -22.43 -20.05 -13.72
CA ALA A 206 -23.78 -20.55 -13.45
C ALA A 206 -24.42 -21.03 -14.77
N GLY A 207 -24.96 -22.25 -14.73
CA GLY A 207 -25.76 -22.82 -15.82
C GLY A 207 -27.15 -22.22 -15.93
#